data_AF-A0A962W4L2-F1
#
_entry.id   AF-A0A962W4L2-F1
#
_cell.length_a   1.000
_cell.length_b   1.000
_cell.length_c   1.000
_cell.angle_alpha   90.00
_cell.angle_beta   90.00
_cell.angle_gamma   90.00
#
_symmetry.space_group_name_H-M   'P 1'
#
loop_
_entity.id
_entity.type
_entity.pdbx_description
1 polymer ?
#
loop_
_entity_poly.entity_id
_entity_poly.type
_entity_poly.pdbx_seq_one_letter_code
_entity_poly.pdbx_strand_id
1 'polypeptide(L)' 'MSLVKPFRGLRPVAGRSEDVVAPPYDVVDRAEAKALAHGRPWSFL' A
#
# COMPACT_ATOMS: atom_id res chain seq x y z
N MET A 1 18.47 4.06 -26.99
CA MET A 1 18.23 4.47 -25.59
C MET A 1 17.19 3.55 -24.99
N SER A 2 17.47 2.95 -23.83
CA SER A 2 16.47 2.12 -23.13
C SER A 2 15.41 3.04 -22.50
N LEU A 3 14.13 2.77 -22.78
CA LEU A 3 13.00 3.46 -22.15
C LEU A 3 12.80 3.05 -20.68
N VAL A 4 13.40 1.93 -20.26
CA VAL A 4 13.21 1.37 -18.92
C VAL A 4 14.49 1.53 -18.11
N LYS A 5 14.33 2.11 -16.91
CA LYS A 5 15.37 2.21 -15.89
C LYS A 5 14.97 1.35 -14.69
N PRO A 6 15.65 0.23 -14.40
CA PRO A 6 15.31 -0.61 -13.26
C PRO A 6 15.60 0.13 -11.95
N PHE A 7 14.82 -0.21 -10.92
CA PHE A 7 15.01 0.26 -9.55
C PHE A 7 14.72 -0.88 -8.57
N ARG A 8 15.18 -0.74 -7.32
CA ARG A 8 14.94 -1.75 -6.29
C ARG A 8 13.48 -1.65 -5.80
N GLY A 9 12.75 -2.76 -5.87
CA GLY A 9 11.44 -2.87 -5.25
C GLY A 9 11.54 -2.83 -3.73
N LEU A 10 10.63 -2.10 -3.09
CA LEU A 10 10.46 -2.13 -1.65
C LEU A 10 9.60 -3.34 -1.27
N ARG A 11 9.96 -4.02 -0.19
CA ARG A 11 9.15 -5.08 0.42
C ARG A 11 8.95 -4.79 1.91
N PRO A 12 7.77 -5.11 2.47
CA PRO A 12 7.56 -4.99 3.90
C PRO A 12 8.54 -5.89 4.67
N VAL A 13 8.88 -5.48 5.89
CA VAL A 13 9.61 -6.35 6.83
C VAL A 13 8.78 -7.61 7.08
N ALA A 14 9.45 -8.76 7.27
CA ALA A 14 8.78 -10.01 7.59
C ALA A 14 7.83 -9.82 8.79
N GLY A 15 6.59 -10.32 8.65
CA GLY A 15 5.55 -10.20 9.67
C GLY A 15 4.74 -8.89 9.65
N ARG A 16 5.09 -7.91 8.79
CA ARG A 16 4.34 -6.64 8.66
C ARG A 16 3.51 -6.51 7.38
N SER A 17 3.28 -7.61 6.67
CA SER A 17 2.48 -7.59 5.43
C SER A 17 1.05 -7.12 5.67
N GLU A 18 0.43 -7.53 6.79
CA GLU A 18 -0.95 -7.19 7.14
C GLU A 18 -1.12 -5.71 7.53
N ASP A 19 -0.05 -5.09 8.02
CA ASP A 19 -0.07 -3.68 8.40
C ASP A 19 -0.18 -2.75 7.20
N VAL A 20 0.39 -3.16 6.06
CA VAL A 20 0.57 -2.31 4.87
C VAL A 20 -0.28 -2.72 3.67
N VAL A 21 -0.87 -3.93 3.69
CA VAL A 21 -1.71 -4.41 2.59
C VAL A 21 -2.93 -3.49 2.43
N ALA A 22 -3.15 -3.06 1.19
CA ALA A 22 -4.25 -2.19 0.80
C ALA A 22 -5.14 -2.91 -0.23
N PRO A 23 -6.48 -2.77 -0.17
CA PRO A 23 -7.36 -3.15 -1.25
C PRO A 23 -6.97 -2.47 -2.58
N PRO A 24 -7.29 -3.09 -3.72
CA PRO A 24 -7.15 -2.45 -5.03
C PRO A 24 -7.92 -1.12 -5.11
N TYR A 25 -7.45 -0.22 -5.97
CA TYR A 25 -7.94 1.17 -6.08
C TYR A 25 -9.40 1.29 -6.55
N ASP A 26 -9.97 0.22 -7.11
CA ASP A 26 -11.34 0.13 -7.61
C ASP A 26 -12.30 -0.54 -6.62
N VAL A 27 -11.81 -1.00 -5.46
CA VAL A 27 -12.59 -1.70 -4.45
C VAL A 27 -13.17 -0.76 -3.39
N VAL A 28 -12.50 0.37 -3.12
CA VAL A 28 -12.91 1.30 -2.07
C VAL A 28 -12.87 2.75 -2.55
N ASP A 29 -13.82 3.55 -2.08
CA ASP A 29 -13.77 4.98 -2.26
C ASP A 29 -12.87 5.68 -1.21
N ARG A 30 -12.75 7.00 -1.33
CA ARG A 30 -11.89 7.79 -0.44
C ARG A 30 -12.36 7.79 1.01
N ALA A 31 -13.67 7.78 1.25
CA ALA A 31 -14.22 7.80 2.60
C ALA A 31 -14.00 6.45 3.28
N GLU A 32 -14.22 5.35 2.55
CA GLU A 32 -13.96 3.99 2.99
C GLU A 32 -12.47 3.75 3.27
N ALA A 33 -11.58 4.19 2.36
CA ALA A 33 -10.13 4.09 2.56
C ALA A 33 -9.67 4.81 3.84
N LYS A 34 -10.20 6.02 4.10
CA LYS A 34 -9.90 6.77 5.32
C LYS A 34 -10.38 6.04 6.59
N ALA A 35 -11.55 5.41 6.53
CA ALA A 35 -12.05 4.60 7.64
C ALA A 35 -11.17 3.36 7.88
N LEU A 36 -10.73 2.69 6.81
CA LEU A 36 -9.87 1.51 6.87
C LEU A 36 -8.45 1.82 7.40
N ALA A 37 -7.94 3.03 7.16
CA ALA A 37 -6.65 3.48 7.66
C ALA A 37 -6.69 3.97 9.12
N HIS A 38 -7.88 4.21 9.68
CA HIS A 38 -8.02 4.80 11.01
C HIS A 38 -7.40 3.92 12.09
N GLY A 39 -6.51 4.50 12.90
CA GLY A 39 -5.80 3.78 13.97
C GLY A 39 -4.75 2.78 13.49
N ARG A 40 -4.48 2.69 12.18
CA ARG A 40 -3.45 1.83 11.58
C ARG A 40 -2.31 2.69 11.06
N PRO A 41 -1.32 3.06 11.90
CA PRO A 41 -0.29 4.04 11.54
C PRO A 41 0.64 3.60 10.41
N TRP A 42 0.65 2.31 10.09
CA TRP A 42 1.47 1.72 9.03
C TRP A 42 0.67 1.39 7.75
N SER A 43 -0.61 1.77 7.70
CA SER A 43 -1.47 1.58 6.52
C SER A 43 -0.94 2.37 5.31
N PHE A 44 -1.06 1.78 4.12
CA PHE A 44 -0.77 2.46 2.85
C PHE A 44 -2.02 3.09 2.18
N LEU A 45 -3.20 2.91 2.80
CA LEU A 45 -4.45 3.58 2.43
C LEU A 45 -4.52 5.02 2.91
#